data_AF-A0A4Y5S3K4-F1
#
_entry.id   AF-A0A4Y5S3K4-F1
#
_cell.length_a   1.000
_cell.length_b   1.000
_cell.length_c   1.000
_cell.angle_alpha   90.00
_cell.angle_beta   90.00
_cell.angle_gamma   90.00
#
_symmetry.space_group_name_H-M   'P 1'
#
loop_
_entity.id
_entity.type
_entity.pdbx_description
1 polymer ?
#
loop_
_entity_poly.entity_id
_entity_poly.type
_entity_poly.pdbx_seq_one_letter_code
_entity_poly.pdbx_strand_id
1 'polypeptide(L)'
;ERSYSFPNANPFLDEDDDRSNLGSVGYRYRRFDLGGDIKLVCRCEHDAVVENKTAEGESETPLFMTIRALNEWDSRISGGIDWRAKLDIQRGAVLGAEIKNNAL
;
A
#
# COMPACT_ATOMS: atom_id res chain seq x y z
N GLU A 1 -16.86 12.09 -4.33
CA GLU A 1 -16.28 11.12 -3.37
C GLU A 1 -15.60 11.87 -2.24
N ARG A 2 -15.54 11.28 -1.04
CA ARG A 2 -14.93 11.92 0.14
C ARG A 2 -13.55 11.29 0.36
N SER A 3 -12.48 12.07 0.24
CA SER A 3 -11.11 11.63 0.53
C SER A 3 -10.69 12.05 1.93
N TYR A 4 -9.78 11.28 2.53
CA TYR A 4 -9.12 11.69 3.77
C TYR A 4 -8.02 12.70 3.46
N SER A 5 -8.05 13.85 4.11
CA SER A 5 -7.07 14.92 3.92
C SER A 5 -6.12 14.98 5.10
N PHE A 6 -4.82 15.03 4.81
CA PHE A 6 -3.79 15.31 5.81
C PHE A 6 -3.73 16.82 6.12
N PRO A 7 -3.10 17.22 7.24
CA PRO A 7 -2.93 18.64 7.59
C PRO A 7 -2.15 19.45 6.54
N ASN A 8 -1.23 18.81 5.81
CA ASN A 8 -0.46 19.42 4.74
C ASN A 8 -0.92 18.86 3.39
N ALA A 9 -0.99 19.73 2.38
CA ALA A 9 -1.32 19.34 1.02
C ALA A 9 -0.22 18.47 0.37
N ASN A 10 -0.57 17.80 -0.74
CA ASN A 10 0.40 17.09 -1.55
C ASN A 10 1.42 18.11 -2.13
N PRO A 11 2.73 17.95 -1.86
CA PRO A 11 3.75 18.92 -2.26
C PRO A 11 4.16 18.83 -3.75
N PHE A 12 3.55 17.93 -4.53
CA PHE A 12 3.82 17.77 -5.97
C PHE A 12 2.70 18.31 -6.86
N LEU A 13 1.76 19.05 -6.26
CA LEU A 13 0.66 19.69 -6.96
C LEU A 13 0.81 21.20 -6.90
N ASP A 14 0.64 21.84 -8.03
CA ASP A 14 0.43 23.28 -8.10
C ASP A 14 -1.03 23.61 -7.75
N GLU A 15 -1.32 24.87 -7.40
CA GLU A 15 -2.67 25.29 -6.97
C GLU A 15 -3.74 25.07 -8.05
N ASP A 16 -3.34 25.11 -9.33
CA ASP A 16 -4.20 24.97 -10.49
C ASP A 16 -4.35 23.52 -10.99
N ASP A 17 -3.65 22.55 -10.37
CA ASP A 17 -3.70 21.16 -10.81
C ASP A 17 -5.04 20.49 -10.48
N ASP A 18 -5.60 19.81 -11.49
CA ASP A 18 -6.85 19.05 -11.34
C ASP A 18 -6.64 17.77 -10.52
N ARG A 19 -7.01 17.86 -9.24
CA ARG A 19 -6.95 16.77 -8.26
C ARG A 19 -7.74 15.53 -8.66
N SER A 20 -8.69 15.63 -9.59
CA SER A 20 -9.53 14.49 -9.99
C SER A 20 -8.78 13.44 -10.82
N ASN A 21 -7.66 13.81 -11.45
CA ASN A 21 -6.83 12.89 -12.25
C ASN A 21 -5.70 12.23 -11.46
N LEU A 22 -5.59 12.51 -10.16
CA LEU A 22 -4.53 11.96 -9.32
C LEU A 22 -4.95 10.67 -8.62
N GLY A 23 -4.03 9.70 -8.66
CA GLY A 23 -4.11 8.54 -7.79
C GLY A 23 -4.12 8.97 -6.32
N SER A 24 -4.91 8.26 -5.51
CA SER A 24 -4.94 8.46 -4.06
C SER A 24 -3.55 8.17 -3.48
N VAL A 25 -2.93 9.16 -2.84
CA VAL A 25 -1.66 9.01 -2.12
C VAL A 25 -1.57 10.02 -0.98
N GLY A 26 -1.12 9.56 0.17
CA GLY A 26 -0.78 10.38 1.34
C GLY A 26 0.68 10.21 1.72
N TYR A 27 1.42 11.31 1.90
CA TYR A 27 2.83 11.28 2.28
C TYR A 27 3.03 11.50 3.78
N ARG A 28 3.92 10.70 4.38
CA ARG A 28 4.35 10.85 5.78
C ARG A 28 5.86 10.86 5.87
N TYR A 29 6.43 11.99 6.29
CA TYR A 29 7.86 12.11 6.54
C TYR A 29 8.18 11.60 7.94
N ARG A 30 9.05 10.59 8.03
CA ARG A 30 9.44 9.97 9.30
C ARG A 30 10.94 10.15 9.53
N ARG A 31 11.31 10.35 10.79
CA ARG A 31 12.70 10.41 11.24
C ARG A 31 13.02 9.20 12.09
N PHE A 32 14.14 8.56 11.80
CA PHE A 32 14.69 7.44 12.56
C PHE A 32 16.11 7.78 13.01
N ASP A 33 16.44 7.41 14.23
CA ASP A 33 17.81 7.47 14.76
C ASP A 33 18.45 6.10 14.56
N LEU A 34 19.53 6.02 13.78
CA LEU A 34 20.22 4.77 13.48
C LEU A 34 21.46 4.55 14.37
N GLY A 35 21.70 5.45 15.33
CA GLY A 35 22.94 5.48 16.12
C GLY A 35 24.13 6.02 15.32
N GLY A 36 25.30 6.12 15.95
CA GLY A 36 26.53 6.60 15.29
C GLY A 36 26.40 8.00 14.68
N ASP A 37 25.58 8.87 15.27
CA ASP A 37 25.23 10.20 14.75
C ASP A 37 24.51 10.20 13.38
N ILE A 38 23.90 9.08 13.01
CA ILE A 38 23.15 8.94 11.75
C ILE A 38 21.65 9.15 12.02
N LYS A 39 21.07 10.17 11.38
CA LYS A 39 19.62 10.44 11.39
C LYS A 39 19.05 10.21 9.99
N LEU A 40 18.22 9.18 9.85
CA LEU A 40 17.49 8.91 8.61
C LEU A 40 16.19 9.71 8.60
N VAL A 41 15.93 10.44 7.53
CA VAL A 41 14.60 10.98 7.22
C VAL A 41 14.12 10.31 5.94
N CYS A 42 12.94 9.69 5.99
CA CYS A 42 12.35 9.03 4.84
C CYS A 42 10.94 9.56 4.56
N ARG A 43 10.63 9.75 3.28
CA ARG A 43 9.26 9.99 2.80
C ARG A 43 8.58 8.64 2.64
N CYS A 44 7.61 8.34 3.49
CA CYS A 44 6.73 7.18 3.37
C CYS A 44 5.43 7.58 2.66
N GLU A 45 4.71 6.57 2.18
CA GLU A 45 3.44 6.75 1.46
C GLU A 45 2.35 5.79 1.98
N HIS A 46 1.10 6.22 1.85
CA HIS A 46 -0.10 5.42 2.05
C HIS A 46 -1.02 5.60 0.85
N ASP A 47 -1.61 4.51 0.35
CA ASP A 47 -2.43 4.52 -0.86
C ASP A 47 -3.92 4.72 -0.53
N ALA A 48 -4.36 4.28 0.65
CA ALA A 48 -5.75 4.35 1.06
C ALA A 48 -5.94 4.44 2.58
N VAL A 49 -7.20 4.68 2.96
CA VAL A 49 -7.69 4.69 4.34
C VAL A 49 -8.93 3.81 4.47
N VAL A 50 -9.08 3.15 5.61
CA VAL A 50 -10.28 2.41 6.00
C VAL A 50 -10.78 2.93 7.34
N GLU A 51 -12.10 3.14 7.44
CA GLU A 51 -12.75 3.46 8.71
C GLU A 51 -12.64 2.29 9.68
N ASN A 52 -12.16 2.56 10.89
CA ASN A 52 -12.09 1.55 11.94
C ASN A 52 -13.47 1.36 12.59
N LYS A 53 -14.23 0.37 12.11
CA LYS A 53 -15.61 0.08 12.59
C LYS A 53 -15.69 -0.65 13.93
N THR A 54 -14.55 -1.06 14.49
CA THR A 54 -14.46 -1.93 15.68
C THR A 54 -14.15 -1.20 16.99
N ALA A 55 -13.83 0.10 16.92
CA ALA A 55 -13.53 0.91 18.10
C ALA A 55 -14.79 1.62 18.61
N GLU A 56 -15.63 0.93 19.39
CA GLU A 56 -16.66 1.61 20.18
C GLU A 56 -15.95 2.46 21.26
N GLY A 57 -15.83 3.77 21.03
CA GLY A 57 -15.39 4.74 22.03
C GLY A 57 -13.90 5.11 22.05
N GLU A 58 -13.05 4.49 21.23
CA GLU A 58 -11.71 5.02 20.96
C GLU A 58 -11.78 5.92 19.71
N SER A 59 -11.10 7.08 19.78
CA SER A 59 -10.99 8.07 18.71
C SER A 59 -10.98 7.41 17.33
N GLU A 60 -11.85 7.91 16.41
CA GLU A 60 -11.97 7.53 15.00
C GLU A 60 -10.62 7.61 14.28
N THR A 61 -9.73 6.69 14.59
CA THR A 61 -8.37 6.67 14.08
C THR A 61 -8.41 5.87 12.77
N PRO A 62 -8.17 6.54 11.64
CA PRO A 62 -8.18 5.87 10.34
C PRO A 62 -7.11 4.78 10.27
N LEU A 63 -7.45 3.64 9.67
CA LEU A 63 -6.47 2.62 9.31
C LEU A 63 -5.88 2.96 7.94
N PHE A 64 -4.59 3.26 7.89
CA PHE A 64 -3.88 3.53 6.62
C PHE A 64 -3.39 2.24 5.98
N MET A 65 -3.50 2.14 4.65
CA MET A 65 -3.13 0.95 3.88
C MET A 65 -2.14 1.27 2.75
N THR A 66 -1.32 0.27 2.43
CA THR A 66 -0.55 0.21 1.18
C THR A 66 -1.21 -0.81 0.27
N ILE A 67 -1.49 -0.43 -0.97
CA ILE A 67 -2.16 -1.27 -1.97
C ILE A 67 -1.13 -1.65 -3.03
N ARG A 68 -1.00 -2.95 -3.27
CA ARG A 68 -0.16 -3.52 -4.33
C ARG A 68 -0.95 -4.65 -5.00
N ALA A 69 -0.58 -4.97 -6.23
CA ALA A 69 -1.24 -6.00 -7.03
C ALA A 69 -0.20 -7.00 -7.54
N LEU A 70 -0.41 -8.28 -7.25
CA LEU A 70 0.25 -9.37 -7.95
C LEU A 70 -0.49 -9.63 -9.26
N ASN A 71 0.19 -10.12 -10.28
CA ASN A 71 -0.42 -10.51 -11.54
C ASN A 71 -0.03 -11.93 -11.97
N GLU A 72 -0.98 -12.65 -12.55
CA GLU A 72 -0.75 -13.90 -13.26
C GLU A 72 -0.78 -13.62 -14.77
N TRP A 73 0.18 -14.16 -15.53
CA TRP A 73 0.20 -14.09 -16.99
C TRP A 73 -0.13 -15.45 -17.63
N ASP A 74 0.85 -16.33 -17.84
CA ASP A 74 0.64 -17.73 -18.27
C ASP A 74 1.31 -18.69 -17.28
N SER A 75 0.50 -19.31 -16.43
CA SER A 75 0.95 -20.24 -15.38
C SER A 75 1.69 -21.48 -15.92
N ARG A 76 1.46 -21.84 -17.19
CA ARG A 76 2.10 -23.02 -17.80
C ARG A 76 3.54 -22.74 -18.21
N ILE A 77 3.84 -21.49 -18.54
CA ILE A 77 5.16 -21.05 -19.01
C ILE A 77 5.96 -20.44 -17.86
N SER A 78 5.29 -19.75 -16.94
CA SER A 78 5.92 -19.09 -15.79
C SER A 78 6.48 -20.06 -14.74
N GLY A 79 6.16 -21.36 -14.84
CA GLY A 79 6.42 -22.33 -13.76
C GLY A 79 5.62 -22.03 -12.50
N GLY A 80 4.57 -21.21 -12.63
CA GLY A 80 3.69 -20.78 -11.55
C GLY A 80 2.53 -21.74 -11.31
N ILE A 81 1.65 -21.33 -10.41
CA ILE A 81 0.42 -22.06 -10.08
C ILE A 81 -0.72 -21.40 -10.84
N ASP A 82 -1.66 -22.19 -11.39
CA ASP A 82 -2.91 -21.66 -11.94
C ASP A 82 -3.78 -21.06 -10.81
N TRP A 83 -3.91 -19.74 -10.79
CA TRP A 83 -4.64 -19.03 -9.75
C TRP A 83 -6.13 -19.39 -9.76
N ARG A 84 -6.74 -19.63 -10.93
CA ARG A 84 -8.17 -19.98 -11.02
C ARG A 84 -8.47 -21.30 -10.31
N ALA A 85 -7.55 -22.26 -10.38
CA ALA A 85 -7.71 -23.56 -9.74
C ALA A 85 -7.33 -23.57 -8.25
N LYS A 86 -6.40 -22.70 -7.83
CA LYS A 86 -5.75 -22.83 -6.50
C LYS A 86 -5.96 -21.67 -5.55
N LEU A 87 -6.37 -20.49 -6.01
CA LEU A 87 -6.49 -19.32 -5.15
C LEU A 87 -7.58 -19.47 -4.09
N ASP A 88 -8.65 -20.23 -4.30
CA ASP A 88 -9.66 -20.42 -3.24
C ASP A 88 -9.33 -21.55 -2.27
N ILE A 89 -8.73 -22.62 -2.75
CA ILE A 89 -8.46 -23.82 -1.95
C ILE A 89 -7.07 -23.86 -1.32
N GLN A 90 -6.09 -23.16 -1.91
CA GLN A 90 -4.67 -23.24 -1.58
C GLN A 90 -3.97 -21.87 -1.67
N ARG A 91 -4.55 -20.84 -1.03
CA ARG A 91 -4.02 -19.45 -0.98
C ARG A 91 -2.54 -19.38 -0.60
N GLY A 92 -2.14 -20.14 0.42
CA GLY A 92 -0.75 -20.17 0.87
C GLY A 92 0.23 -20.72 -0.18
N ALA A 93 -0.21 -21.67 -1.01
CA ALA A 93 0.61 -22.20 -2.10
C ALA A 93 0.81 -21.15 -3.20
N VAL A 94 -0.26 -20.42 -3.57
CA VAL A 94 -0.17 -19.29 -4.52
C VAL A 94 0.80 -18.24 -3.98
N LEU A 95 0.63 -17.80 -2.74
CA LEU A 95 1.54 -16.83 -2.12
C LEU A 95 2.99 -17.32 -2.09
N GLY A 96 3.23 -18.59 -1.75
CA GLY A 96 4.58 -19.17 -1.74
C GLY A 96 5.23 -19.20 -3.12
N ALA A 97 4.45 -19.50 -4.17
CA ALA A 97 4.92 -19.44 -5.55
C ALA A 97 5.26 -18.00 -5.96
N GLU A 98 4.41 -17.02 -5.63
CA GLU A 98 4.65 -15.62 -5.96
C GLU A 98 5.85 -15.04 -5.21
N ILE A 99 6.06 -15.39 -3.93
CA ILE A 99 7.28 -15.01 -3.21
C ILE A 99 8.50 -15.56 -3.95
N LYS A 100 8.50 -16.85 -4.31
CA LYS A 100 9.64 -17.44 -5.02
C LYS A 100 9.91 -16.76 -6.37
N ASN A 101 8.87 -16.40 -7.10
CA ASN A 101 8.98 -15.86 -8.45
C ASN A 101 9.32 -14.37 -8.49
N ASN A 102 9.03 -13.60 -7.43
CA ASN A 102 9.16 -12.14 -7.41
C ASN A 102 10.06 -11.58 -6.28
N ALA A 103 10.80 -12.44 -5.54
CA ALA A 103 11.63 -12.00 -4.41
C ALA A 103 13.05 -11.54 -4.77
N LEU A 104 13.52 -11.75 -6.00
CA LEU A 104 14.86 -11.38 -6.46
C LEU A 104 14.84 -10.11 -7.31
#